data_AF-A0A117JTY7-F1
#
_entry.id   AF-A0A117JTY7-F1
#
_cell.length_a   1.000
_cell.length_b   1.000
_cell.length_c   1.000
_cell.angle_alpha   90.00
_cell.angle_beta   90.00
_cell.angle_gamma   90.00
#
_symmetry.space_group_name_H-M   'P 1'
#
loop_
_entity.id
_entity.type
_entity.pdbx_description
1 polymer ?
#
loop_
_entity_poly.entity_id
_entity_poly.type
_entity_poly.pdbx_seq_one_letter_code
_entity_poly.pdbx_strand_id
1 'polypeptide(L)' 'MVIALDDSVTLTDTGLRAYAQALHPKRLVTYTGGHFDAYAAQFDVAITAAREWFQEHLGYAG' A
#
# COMPACT_ATOMS: atom_id res chain seq x y z
N MET A 1 -0.35 -3.56 2.45
CA MET A 1 -1.40 -2.84 1.72
C MET A 1 -1.04 -1.37 1.69
N VAL A 2 -1.07 -0.75 0.50
CA VAL A 2 -0.82 0.69 0.31
C VAL A 2 -2.17 1.33 -0.03
N ILE A 3 -2.57 2.39 0.67
CA ILE A 3 -3.91 3.01 0.53
C ILE A 3 -3.77 4.52 0.36
N ALA A 4 -4.39 5.05 -0.70
CA ALA A 4 -4.59 6.48 -0.89
C ALA A 4 -5.69 6.99 0.05
N LEU A 5 -5.48 8.11 0.74
CA LEU A 5 -6.45 8.63 1.71
C LEU A 5 -7.64 9.35 1.06
N ASP A 6 -7.47 9.88 -0.15
CA ASP A 6 -8.50 10.59 -0.92
C ASP A 6 -8.98 9.75 -2.12
N ASP A 7 -8.95 8.42 -1.99
CA ASP A 7 -9.38 7.50 -3.04
C ASP A 7 -10.89 7.54 -3.26
N SER A 8 -11.31 7.91 -4.47
CA SER A 8 -12.70 7.93 -4.92
C SER A 8 -13.09 6.76 -5.82
N VAL A 9 -12.14 5.90 -6.20
CA VAL A 9 -12.33 4.72 -7.07
C VAL A 9 -12.43 3.45 -6.23
N THR A 10 -11.42 3.21 -5.39
CA THR A 10 -11.42 2.16 -4.37
C THR A 10 -11.44 2.81 -3.00
N LEU A 11 -12.63 3.17 -2.54
CA LEU A 11 -12.84 3.98 -1.34
C LEU A 11 -11.92 3.59 -0.17
N THR A 12 -11.25 4.60 0.38
CA THR A 12 -10.27 4.49 1.48
C THR A 12 -10.78 3.63 2.63
N ASP A 13 -12.04 3.84 3.03
CA ASP A 13 -12.68 3.13 4.14
C ASP A 13 -12.74 1.62 3.89
N THR A 14 -13.03 1.22 2.66
CA THR A 14 -13.16 -0.17 2.23
C THR A 14 -11.81 -0.86 2.26
N GLY A 15 -10.76 -0.19 1.79
CA GLY A 15 -9.39 -0.70 1.91
C GLY A 15 -8.94 -0.87 3.36
N LEU A 16 -9.23 0.12 4.22
CA LEU A 16 -8.87 0.06 5.65
C LEU A 16 -9.60 -1.06 6.39
N ARG A 17 -10.91 -1.26 6.12
CA ARG A 17 -11.67 -2.38 6.70
C ARG A 17 -11.10 -3.72 6.28
N ALA A 18 -10.75 -3.89 4.99
CA ALA A 18 -10.14 -5.11 4.49
C ALA A 18 -8.79 -5.39 5.17
N TYR A 19 -7.95 -4.35 5.32
CA TYR A 19 -6.69 -4.47 6.04
C TYR A 19 -6.90 -4.87 7.51
N ALA A 20 -7.88 -4.30 8.20
CA ALA A 20 -8.18 -4.63 9.60
C ALA A 20 -8.54 -6.11 9.77
N GLN A 21 -9.28 -6.69 8.83
CA GLN A 21 -9.73 -8.09 8.84
C GLN A 21 -8.63 -9.09 8.45
N ALA A 22 -7.63 -8.69 7.67
CA ALA A 22 -6.53 -9.58 7.27
C ALA A 22 -5.73 -10.10 8.48
N LEU A 23 -5.16 -11.30 8.39
CA LEU A 23 -4.28 -11.86 9.44
C LEU A 23 -2.83 -11.38 9.27
N HIS A 24 -2.00 -11.61 10.28
CA HIS A 24 -0.55 -11.32 10.23
C HIS A 24 0.25 -12.44 9.52
N PRO A 25 1.43 -12.13 8.95
CA PRO A 25 2.07 -10.81 8.88
C PRO A 25 1.44 -9.88 7.83
N LYS A 26 1.22 -8.61 8.19
CA LYS A 26 0.65 -7.58 7.31
C LYS A 26 1.21 -6.19 7.66
N ARG A 27 1.38 -5.33 6.66
CA ARG A 27 1.82 -3.93 6.81
C ARG A 27 0.85 -2.99 6.10
N LEU A 28 0.54 -1.84 6.71
CA LEU A 28 -0.25 -0.77 6.10
C LEU A 28 0.65 0.44 5.85
N VAL A 29 0.55 1.02 4.65
CA VAL A 29 1.15 2.30 4.29
C VAL A 29 0.06 3.17 3.70
N THR A 30 -0.02 4.42 4.11
CA THR A 30 -1.00 5.38 3.61
C THR A 30 -0.31 6.63 3.06
N TYR A 31 -0.93 7.27 2.08
CA TYR A 31 -0.48 8.56 1.54
C TYR A 31 -1.68 9.46 1.23
N THR A 32 -1.48 10.78 1.28
CA THR A 32 -2.46 11.77 0.83
C THR A 32 -2.47 11.84 -0.69
N GLY A 33 -3.64 11.87 -1.31
CA GLY A 33 -3.81 11.77 -2.76
C GLY A 33 -4.93 10.83 -3.18
N GLY A 34 -5.22 10.84 -4.48
CA GLY A 34 -6.24 10.00 -5.12
C GLY A 34 -5.71 8.64 -5.58
N HIS A 35 -6.60 7.82 -6.12
CA HIS A 35 -6.34 6.44 -6.53
C HIS A 35 -5.06 6.24 -7.37
N PHE A 36 -4.85 7.14 -8.33
CA PHE A 36 -3.76 7.00 -9.31
C PHE A 36 -2.45 7.65 -8.86
N ASP A 37 -2.42 8.34 -7.72
CA ASP A 37 -1.21 9.04 -7.27
C ASP A 37 -0.08 8.06 -6.90
N ALA A 38 -0.39 6.80 -6.56
CA ALA A 38 0.61 5.73 -6.42
C ALA A 38 1.46 5.51 -7.68
N TYR A 39 0.99 5.92 -8.86
CA TYR A 39 1.73 5.83 -10.12
C TYR A 39 2.33 7.17 -10.57
N ALA A 40 2.08 8.24 -9.82
CA ALA A 40 2.49 9.60 -10.13
C ALA A 40 3.12 10.27 -8.91
N ALA A 41 2.39 11.18 -8.25
CA ALA A 41 2.93 12.02 -7.18
C ALA A 41 3.43 11.25 -5.94
N GLN A 42 2.91 10.04 -5.71
CA GLN A 42 3.21 9.19 -4.56
C GLN A 42 3.90 7.88 -4.98
N PHE A 43 4.52 7.87 -6.17
CA PHE A 43 5.21 6.70 -6.70
C PHE A 43 6.30 6.19 -5.75
N ASP A 44 7.17 7.09 -5.28
CA ASP A 44 8.30 6.70 -4.41
C ASP A 44 7.82 6.05 -3.10
N VAL A 45 6.72 6.55 -2.51
CA VAL A 45 6.11 5.97 -1.31
C VAL A 45 5.57 4.57 -1.61
N ALA A 46 4.80 4.44 -2.69
CA ALA A 46 4.15 3.19 -3.06
C ALA A 46 5.16 2.10 -3.45
N ILE A 47 6.14 2.44 -4.30
CA ILE A 47 7.13 1.48 -4.81
C ILE A 47 8.10 1.04 -3.72
N THR A 48 8.54 1.95 -2.84
CA THR A 48 9.46 1.61 -1.74
C THR A 48 8.78 0.64 -0.77
N ALA A 49 7.55 0.94 -0.36
CA ALA A 49 6.78 0.07 0.52
C ALA A 49 6.58 -1.34 -0.05
N ALA A 50 6.24 -1.44 -1.35
CA ALA A 50 6.04 -2.72 -2.02
C ALA A 50 7.37 -3.49 -2.16
N ARG A 51 8.45 -2.82 -2.60
CA ARG A 51 9.77 -3.40 -2.78
C ARG A 51 10.31 -3.98 -1.48
N GLU A 52 10.29 -3.20 -0.40
CA GLU A 52 10.79 -3.64 0.91
C GLU A 52 10.02 -4.85 1.42
N TRP A 53 8.69 -4.84 1.31
CA TRP A 53 7.86 -5.99 1.68
C TRP A 53 8.26 -7.27 0.93
N PHE A 54 8.45 -7.17 -0.39
CA PHE A 54 8.88 -8.33 -1.17
C PHE A 54 10.30 -8.77 -0.85
N GLN A 55 11.24 -7.85 -0.61
CA GLN A 55 12.60 -8.20 -0.19
C GLN A 55 12.60 -8.96 1.14
N GLU A 56 11.80 -8.53 2.10
CA GLU A 56 11.67 -9.16 3.42
C GLU A 56 11.06 -10.56 3.36
N HIS A 57 10.09 -10.79 2.46
CA HIS A 57 9.24 -11.99 2.51
C HIS A 57 9.40 -12.97 1.36
N LEU A 58 9.93 -12.55 0.20
CA LEU A 58 10.19 -13.45 -0.93
C LEU A 58 11.66 -13.88 -1.02
N GLY A 59 12.54 -13.26 -0.22
CA GLY A 59 13.96 -13.54 -0.21
C GLY A 59 14.65 -13.01 -1.47
N TYR A 60 15.62 -12.11 -1.28
CA TYR A 60 16.60 -11.82 -2.32
C TYR A 60 17.67 -12.92 -2.24
N ALA A 61 17.64 -13.89 -3.15
CA ALA A 61 18.79 -14.74 -3.40
C ALA A 61 19.85 -13.88 -4.10
N GLY A 62 20.60 -13.11 -3.31
CA GLY A 62 21.85 -12.49 -3.75
C GLY A 62 22.92 -13.55 -3.91
#